data_AF-A0A420EVL0-F1
#
_entry.id   AF-A0A420EVL0-F1
#
_cell.length_a   1.000
_cell.length_b   1.000
_cell.length_c   1.000
_cell.angle_alpha   90.00
_cell.angle_beta   90.00
_cell.angle_gamma   90.00
#
_symmetry.space_group_name_H-M   'P 1'
#
loop_
_entity.id
_entity.type
_entity.pdbx_description
1 polymer ?
#
loop_
_entity_poly.entity_id
_entity_poly.type
_entity_poly.pdbx_seq_one_letter_code
_entity_poly.pdbx_strand_id
1 'polypeptide(L)' 'MAPSRPGPRPGPPPLPDDIEGEGHPAVDAAVQAMINAASLSPADQIAQYEAAYETLRETLASIDQT' A
#
# COMPACT_ATOMS: atom_id res chain seq x y z
N MET A 1 -2.55 -22.04 -42.43
CA MET A 1 -1.73 -21.21 -41.54
C MET A 1 -2.49 -21.05 -40.24
N ALA A 2 -2.09 -21.75 -39.17
CA ALA A 2 -2.81 -21.73 -37.89
C ALA A 2 -2.25 -20.60 -36.99
N PRO A 3 -3.07 -19.92 -36.16
CA PRO A 3 -2.56 -18.90 -35.26
C PRO A 3 -1.90 -19.55 -34.03
N SER A 4 -0.64 -19.17 -33.78
CA SER A 4 0.10 -19.53 -32.57
C SER A 4 -0.58 -18.91 -31.35
N ARG A 5 -1.05 -19.72 -30.40
CA ARG A 5 -1.58 -19.24 -29.12
C ARG A 5 -0.42 -18.62 -28.31
N PRO A 6 -0.58 -17.43 -27.72
CA PRO A 6 0.38 -16.89 -26.77
C PRO A 6 0.52 -17.84 -25.58
N GLY A 7 1.74 -18.26 -25.27
CA GLY A 7 2.02 -19.06 -24.06
C GLY A 7 1.67 -18.30 -22.77
N PRO A 8 1.52 -19.01 -21.65
CA PRO A 8 1.22 -18.38 -20.36
C PRO A 8 2.34 -17.38 -20.02
N ARG A 9 1.96 -16.11 -19.80
CA ARG A 9 2.90 -15.11 -19.29
C ARG A 9 3.38 -15.58 -17.91
N PRO A 10 4.69 -15.54 -17.62
CA PRO A 10 5.19 -15.67 -16.26
C PRO A 10 4.43 -14.68 -15.37
N GLY A 11 3.94 -15.17 -14.23
CA GLY A 11 3.31 -14.32 -13.22
C GLY A 11 4.29 -13.23 -12.74
N PRO A 12 3.78 -12.12 -12.18
CA PRO A 12 4.64 -11.14 -11.54
C PRO A 12 5.53 -11.82 -10.50
N PRO A 13 6.79 -11.38 -10.33
CA PRO A 13 7.66 -11.93 -9.30
C PRO A 13 6.98 -11.80 -7.92
N PRO A 14 7.20 -12.76 -7.01
CA PRO A 14 6.77 -12.58 -5.62
C PRO A 14 7.36 -11.25 -5.13
N LEU A 15 6.50 -10.40 -4.58
CA LEU A 15 6.95 -9.26 -3.78
C LEU A 15 7.84 -9.85 -2.68
N PRO A 16 8.97 -9.22 -2.34
CA PRO A 16 9.76 -9.68 -1.21
C PRO A 16 8.86 -9.65 0.03
N ASP A 17 8.46 -10.83 0.49
CA ASP A 17 8.29 -11.10 1.91
C ASP A 17 9.63 -10.67 2.56
N ASP A 18 9.57 -9.97 3.69
CA ASP A 18 10.72 -9.49 4.46
C ASP A 18 11.29 -8.09 4.07
N ILE A 19 10.53 -7.05 4.43
CA ILE A 19 11.16 -5.98 5.22
C ILE A 19 11.13 -6.45 6.67
N GLU A 20 12.09 -7.31 7.03
CA GLU A 20 12.38 -7.77 8.41
C GLU A 20 13.03 -6.67 9.27
N GLY A 21 12.61 -5.42 9.07
CA GLY A 21 12.74 -4.35 10.05
C GLY A 21 11.33 -3.89 10.35
N GLU A 22 10.78 -4.35 11.49
CA GLU A 22 9.48 -3.99 12.08
C GLU A 22 8.75 -2.88 11.29
N GLY A 23 7.99 -3.25 10.26
CA GLY A 23 7.08 -2.31 9.62
C GLY A 23 6.17 -1.72 10.70
N HIS A 24 5.80 -0.45 10.58
CA HIS A 24 4.86 0.15 11.52
C HIS A 24 3.45 -0.31 11.13
N PRO A 25 2.79 -1.19 11.90
CA PRO A 25 1.53 -1.81 11.49
C PRO A 25 0.42 -0.77 11.22
N ALA A 26 0.49 0.38 11.89
CA ALA A 26 -0.39 1.51 11.62
C ALA A 26 -0.15 2.12 10.24
N VAL A 27 1.11 2.28 9.83
CA VAL A 27 1.49 2.78 8.50
C VAL A 27 1.08 1.78 7.42
N ASP A 28 1.29 0.49 7.64
CA ASP A 28 0.88 -0.56 6.68
C ASP A 28 -0.64 -0.55 6.46
N ALA A 29 -1.42 -0.43 7.55
CA ALA A 29 -2.87 -0.31 7.48
C ALA A 29 -3.31 0.96 6.73
N ALA A 30 -2.64 2.10 6.97
CA ALA A 30 -2.92 3.36 6.28
C ALA A 30 -2.64 3.26 4.77
N VAL A 31 -1.52 2.64 4.38
CA VAL A 31 -1.20 2.40 2.96
C VAL A 31 -2.25 1.51 2.29
N GLN A 32 -2.66 0.43 2.96
CA GLN A 32 -3.71 -0.44 2.44
C GLN A 32 -5.06 0.28 2.32
N ALA A 33 -5.40 1.14 3.29
CA ALA A 33 -6.60 1.97 3.23
C ALA A 33 -6.57 2.92 2.03
N MET A 34 -5.44 3.57 1.76
CA MET A 34 -5.27 4.44 0.59
C MET A 34 -5.42 3.69 -0.74
N ILE A 35 -4.91 2.45 -0.84
CA ILE A 35 -5.10 1.60 -2.02
C ILE A 35 -6.59 1.32 -2.25
N ASN A 36 -7.34 0.99 -1.20
CA ASN A 36 -8.78 0.79 -1.29
C ASN A 36 -9.51 2.10 -1.65
N ALA A 37 -9.04 3.22 -1.10
CA ALA A 37 -9.62 4.55 -1.29
C ALA A 37 -9.47 5.08 -2.71
N ALA A 38 -8.45 4.64 -3.46
CA ALA A 38 -8.19 5.11 -4.82
C ALA A 38 -9.36 4.89 -5.79
N SER A 39 -10.29 3.99 -5.48
CA SER A 39 -11.50 3.73 -6.27
C SER A 39 -12.74 4.50 -5.79
N LEU A 40 -12.63 5.26 -4.69
CA LEU A 40 -13.73 6.02 -4.10
C LEU A 40 -13.91 7.39 -4.75
N SER A 41 -14.99 8.08 -4.38
CA SER A 41 -15.24 9.47 -4.77
C SER A 41 -14.13 10.40 -4.26
N PRO A 42 -13.84 11.53 -4.92
CA PRO A 42 -12.81 12.46 -4.47
C PRO A 42 -13.00 12.96 -3.03
N ALA A 43 -14.25 13.16 -2.59
CA ALA A 43 -14.54 13.56 -1.22
C ALA A 43 -14.11 12.49 -0.18
N ASP A 44 -14.34 11.22 -0.48
CA ASP A 44 -13.91 10.10 0.37
C ASP A 44 -12.40 9.86 0.30
N GLN A 45 -11.79 10.10 -0.88
CA GLN A 45 -10.33 10.05 -1.02
C GLN A 45 -9.65 11.04 -0.08
N ILE A 46 -10.15 12.29 -0.01
CA ILE A 46 -9.58 13.33 0.87
C ILE A 46 -9.57 12.86 2.33
N ALA A 47 -10.68 12.33 2.83
CA ALA A 47 -10.77 11.83 4.20
C ALA A 47 -9.74 10.72 4.49
N GLN A 48 -9.46 9.86 3.50
CA GLN A 48 -8.48 8.78 3.63
C GLN A 48 -7.04 9.29 3.59
N TYR A 49 -6.73 10.29 2.75
CA TYR A 49 -5.42 10.94 2.74
C TYR A 49 -5.14 11.69 4.04
N GLU A 50 -6.14 12.36 4.61
CA GLU A 50 -6.00 13.06 5.90
C GLU A 50 -5.74 12.08 7.05
N ALA A 51 -6.49 10.97 7.10
CA ALA A 51 -6.28 9.91 8.09
C ALA A 51 -4.89 9.26 7.96
N ALA A 52 -4.44 8.99 6.73
CA ALA A 52 -3.11 8.46 6.48
C ALA A 52 -2.02 9.45 6.91
N TYR A 53 -2.19 10.74 6.62
CA TYR A 53 -1.26 11.78 7.06
C TYR A 53 -1.14 11.85 8.58
N GLU A 54 -2.27 11.78 9.30
CA GLU A 54 -2.26 11.70 10.76
C GLU A 54 -1.50 10.47 11.26
N THR A 55 -1.73 9.31 10.69
CA THR A 55 -1.03 8.08 11.07
C THR A 55 0.49 8.18 10.86
N LEU A 56 0.91 8.74 9.73
CA LEU A 56 2.33 8.95 9.43
C LEU A 56 2.96 9.93 10.42
N ARG A 57 2.28 11.04 10.74
CA ARG A 57 2.81 12.05 11.68
C ARG A 57 3.00 11.46 13.08
N GLU A 58 2.06 10.64 13.55
CA GLU A 58 2.10 10.00 14.86
C GLU A 58 3.21 8.96 14.93
N THR A 59 3.37 8.17 13.87
CA THR A 59 4.43 7.17 13.77
C THR A 59 5.80 7.84 13.80
N LEU A 60 6.00 8.91 13.02
CA LEU A 60 7.25 9.68 13.04
C LEU A 60 7.55 10.27 14.42
N ALA A 61 6.54 10.82 15.09
CA ALA A 61 6.69 11.34 16.45
C ALA A 61 7.06 10.23 17.46
N SER A 62 6.53 9.02 17.29
CA SER A 62 6.88 7.88 18.15
C SER A 62 8.31 7.41 17.94
N ILE A 63 8.82 7.42 16.70
CA ILE A 63 10.22 7.08 16.38
C ILE A 63 11.18 8.13 16.93
N ASP A 64 10.82 9.41 16.84
CA ASP A 64 11.64 10.52 17.37
C ASP A 64 11.81 10.46 18.91
N GLN A 65 10.85 9.85 19.60
CA GLN A 65 10.84 9.72 21.07
C GLN A 65 11.61 8.51 21.61
N THR A 66 12.08 7.60 20.75
CA THR A 66 12.88 6.41 21.13
C THR A 66 14.38 6.68 21.00
#